data_AF-A0A1V9XQY1-F1
#
_entry.id   AF-A0A1V9XQY1-F1
#
_cell.length_a   1.000
_cell.length_b   1.000
_cell.length_c   1.000
_cell.angle_alpha   90.00
_cell.angle_beta   90.00
_cell.angle_gamma   90.00
#
_symmetry.space_group_name_H-M   'P 1'
#
loop_
_entity.id
_entity.type
_entity.pdbx_description
1 polymer ?
#
loop_
_entity_poly.entity_id
_entity_poly.type
_entity_poly.pdbx_seq_one_letter_code
_entity_poly.pdbx_strand_id
1 'polypeptide(L)'
;MLAVQPLSCRLFEGIGVTEVSVSSESHLNRNNLTTLCEAVAAKLPNFEINSLTEKLIGPTVTFSASVTFKASPGKAMHGFLWSEPSNIYFAYPYKLFLPRPSIRSASPTRWIYPVVYGGGLVSGDNLNIRITCNENTSVLVTSHAFNKVYKAKEGQVTCMTNRFEVRQKALLSVLPDFTVCYADANYRSQEQTIYLQNSNSNFIYLDWYSSGRIAIHERWHFTYLNTSLKIYMGDELILREATILEDVENLSIVERMDEFNVFGLLFLYGNIEVITDLRERILADLTTRESYGVAAERQNLFCASLTKHGICVVRFACTDCRAAYLKIEKLLSPLYGLYGGNPFHNKY
;
A
#
# COMPACT_ATOMS: atom_id res chain seq x y z
N MET A 1 19.90 28.21 -35.55
CA MET A 1 19.49 29.61 -35.27
C MET A 1 18.03 29.75 -35.68
N LEU A 2 17.12 29.55 -34.73
CA LEU A 2 15.71 29.93 -34.83
C LEU A 2 15.25 30.05 -33.37
N ALA A 3 15.01 31.30 -32.98
CA ALA A 3 14.65 31.70 -31.62
C ALA A 3 13.23 31.27 -31.30
N VAL A 4 13.02 30.65 -30.14
CA VAL A 4 11.70 30.48 -29.53
C VAL A 4 11.59 31.52 -28.41
N GLN A 5 10.60 32.38 -28.52
CA GLN A 5 10.32 33.50 -27.63
C GLN A 5 10.01 33.03 -26.18
N PRO A 6 10.39 33.81 -25.15
CA PRO A 6 9.97 33.55 -23.80
C PRO A 6 8.50 33.96 -23.59
N LEU A 7 7.67 33.02 -23.11
CA LEU A 7 6.34 33.29 -22.59
C LEU A 7 6.48 34.17 -21.33
N SER A 8 6.25 35.47 -21.49
CA SER A 8 6.14 36.43 -20.40
C SER A 8 4.93 36.09 -19.53
N CYS A 9 5.16 35.64 -18.30
CA CYS A 9 4.14 35.49 -17.28
C CYS A 9 3.76 36.87 -16.73
N ARG A 10 2.67 37.47 -17.25
CA ARG A 10 2.09 38.75 -16.76
C ARG A 10 1.35 38.56 -15.43
N LEU A 11 2.07 38.27 -14.35
CA LEU A 11 1.48 38.22 -12.99
C LEU A 11 2.27 39.01 -11.93
N PHE A 12 3.33 39.72 -12.31
CA PHE A 12 4.15 40.50 -11.37
C PHE A 12 4.55 41.87 -11.96
N GLU A 13 3.59 42.77 -12.15
CA GLU A 13 3.88 44.19 -12.47
C GLU A 13 3.57 45.15 -11.31
N GLY A 14 3.28 44.64 -10.10
CA GLY A 14 2.89 45.49 -8.96
C GLY A 14 3.85 45.53 -7.76
N ILE A 15 4.90 44.72 -7.73
CA ILE A 15 5.74 44.59 -6.52
C ILE A 15 7.20 44.58 -6.97
N GLY A 16 7.90 45.70 -6.72
CA GLY A 16 9.30 45.90 -7.09
C GLY A 16 10.23 44.90 -6.39
N VAL A 17 10.42 43.73 -7.00
CA VAL A 17 11.41 42.74 -6.61
C VAL A 17 12.30 42.47 -7.82
N THR A 18 13.52 42.98 -7.75
CA THR A 18 14.62 42.65 -8.67
C THR A 18 14.97 41.17 -8.61
N GLU A 19 15.06 40.56 -9.79
CA GLU A 19 15.55 39.22 -10.17
C GLU A 19 16.04 38.30 -9.04
N VAL A 20 15.34 37.17 -8.86
CA VAL A 20 15.94 35.96 -8.29
C VAL A 20 16.26 35.03 -9.46
N SER A 21 17.52 35.03 -9.89
CA SER A 21 18.04 34.09 -10.89
C SER A 21 18.13 32.69 -10.28
N VAL A 22 17.21 31.80 -10.64
CA VAL A 22 17.36 30.36 -10.39
C VAL A 22 17.96 29.74 -11.64
N SER A 23 19.18 29.21 -11.51
CA SER A 23 19.90 28.52 -12.57
C SER A 23 19.07 27.36 -13.15
N SER A 24 19.05 27.30 -14.47
CA SER A 24 18.26 26.38 -15.29
C SER A 24 18.75 24.93 -15.18
N GLU A 25 18.48 24.23 -14.08
CA GLU A 25 18.67 22.75 -14.01
C GLU A 25 18.02 22.07 -12.79
N SER A 26 16.97 22.64 -12.17
CA SER A 26 16.27 21.99 -11.07
C SER A 26 14.81 21.71 -11.41
N HIS A 27 14.46 20.43 -11.56
CA HIS A 27 13.06 19.99 -11.54
C HIS A 27 12.41 20.46 -10.22
N LEU A 28 11.32 21.24 -10.31
CA LEU A 28 10.57 21.72 -9.15
C LEU A 28 9.93 20.52 -8.42
N ASN A 29 10.58 20.05 -7.35
CA ASN A 29 10.00 19.08 -6.41
C ASN A 29 9.34 19.81 -5.22
N ARG A 30 8.41 19.15 -4.51
CA ARG A 30 7.65 19.70 -3.38
C ARG A 30 8.55 20.28 -2.28
N ASN A 31 9.73 19.70 -2.04
CA ASN A 31 10.70 20.28 -1.11
C ASN A 31 11.21 21.65 -1.57
N ASN A 32 11.56 21.80 -2.86
CA ASN A 32 11.99 23.08 -3.42
C ASN A 32 10.84 24.10 -3.44
N LEU A 33 9.61 23.65 -3.65
CA LEU A 33 8.40 24.49 -3.61
C LEU A 33 8.04 24.94 -2.19
N THR A 34 8.16 24.08 -1.18
CA THR A 34 7.96 24.47 0.23
C THR A 34 9.02 25.49 0.64
N THR A 35 10.29 25.27 0.28
CA THR A 35 11.37 26.23 0.56
C THR A 35 11.18 27.55 -0.19
N LEU A 36 10.68 27.52 -1.44
CA LEU A 36 10.34 28.73 -2.20
C LEU A 36 9.15 29.47 -1.56
N CYS A 37 8.12 28.75 -1.14
CA CYS A 37 6.94 29.31 -0.46
C CYS A 37 7.30 29.89 0.92
N GLU A 38 8.18 29.25 1.68
CA GLU A 38 8.73 29.76 2.94
C GLU A 38 9.56 31.03 2.71
N ALA A 39 10.41 31.05 1.68
CA ALA A 39 11.20 32.22 1.30
C ALA A 39 10.33 33.40 0.84
N VAL A 40 9.20 33.14 0.17
CA VAL A 40 8.23 34.15 -0.25
C VAL A 40 7.39 34.64 0.93
N ALA A 41 6.94 33.74 1.81
CA ALA A 41 6.18 34.10 3.02
C ALA A 41 7.02 34.95 4.00
N ALA A 42 8.33 34.70 4.08
CA ALA A 42 9.26 35.53 4.87
C ALA A 42 9.38 36.98 4.36
N LYS A 43 9.07 37.23 3.07
CA LYS A 43 9.13 38.58 2.46
C LYS A 43 7.76 39.27 2.37
N LEU A 44 6.65 38.56 2.57
CA LEU A 44 5.29 39.09 2.47
C LEU A 44 4.45 38.63 3.68
N PRO A 45 4.35 39.44 4.75
CA PRO A 45 3.74 39.02 6.02
C PRO A 45 2.22 38.76 5.98
N ASN A 46 1.55 38.99 4.84
CA ASN A 46 0.12 38.75 4.64
C ASN A 46 -0.18 37.67 3.56
N PHE A 47 0.78 36.82 3.24
CA PHE A 47 0.67 35.88 2.12
C PHE A 47 0.34 34.46 2.60
N GLU A 48 -0.88 33.98 2.32
CA GLU A 48 -1.33 32.64 2.70
C GLU A 48 -0.68 31.56 1.82
N ILE A 49 0.21 30.75 2.41
CA ILE A 49 0.95 29.66 1.76
C ILE A 49 0.00 28.61 1.13
N ASN A 50 -1.17 28.38 1.73
CA ASN A 50 -2.13 27.36 1.26
C ASN A 50 -2.64 27.64 -0.16
N SER A 51 -2.82 28.92 -0.52
CA SER A 51 -3.32 29.38 -1.83
C SER A 51 -2.40 29.04 -3.01
N LEU A 52 -1.07 29.02 -2.81
CA LEU A 52 -0.10 28.70 -3.86
C LEU A 52 0.03 27.19 -4.10
N THR A 53 0.06 26.41 -3.03
CA THR A 53 0.15 24.95 -3.10
C THR A 53 -1.08 24.37 -3.81
N GLU A 54 -2.27 24.91 -3.56
CA GLU A 54 -3.50 24.54 -4.27
C GLU A 54 -3.50 24.99 -5.75
N LYS A 55 -2.95 26.17 -6.06
CA LYS A 55 -2.83 26.68 -7.44
C LYS A 55 -1.79 25.93 -8.29
N LEU A 56 -0.72 25.40 -7.68
CA LEU A 56 0.35 24.68 -8.38
C LEU A 56 0.06 23.19 -8.58
N ILE A 57 -0.76 22.57 -7.72
CA ILE A 57 -1.03 21.11 -7.74
C ILE A 57 -2.38 20.77 -8.41
N GLY A 58 -3.20 21.78 -8.71
CA GLY A 58 -4.56 21.58 -9.21
C GLY A 58 -5.47 20.93 -8.14
N PRO A 59 -6.80 20.93 -8.35
CA PRO A 59 -7.73 20.36 -7.38
C PRO A 59 -7.48 18.85 -7.26
N THR A 60 -6.85 18.43 -6.17
CA THR A 60 -6.69 17.02 -5.84
C THR A 60 -8.00 16.52 -5.26
N VAL A 61 -8.89 15.96 -6.09
CA VAL A 61 -10.16 15.42 -5.60
C VAL A 61 -9.84 14.21 -4.72
N THR A 62 -10.16 14.33 -3.43
CA THR A 62 -9.94 13.25 -2.47
C THR A 62 -11.18 12.38 -2.39
N PHE A 63 -11.05 11.11 -2.74
CA PHE A 63 -12.13 10.14 -2.67
C PHE A 63 -11.97 9.29 -1.41
N SER A 64 -13.00 9.27 -0.58
CA SER A 64 -12.95 8.61 0.72
C SER A 64 -13.91 7.43 0.80
N ALA A 65 -13.47 6.37 1.47
CA ALA A 65 -14.30 5.26 1.86
C ALA A 65 -14.02 4.86 3.31
N SER A 66 -15.05 4.45 4.04
CA SER A 66 -14.87 3.90 5.37
C SER A 66 -15.85 2.79 5.68
N VAL A 67 -15.42 1.87 6.53
CA VAL A 67 -16.29 0.83 7.07
C VAL A 67 -15.90 0.51 8.52
N THR A 68 -16.90 0.34 9.37
CA THR A 68 -16.72 -0.11 10.75
C THR A 68 -17.42 -1.44 10.97
N PHE A 69 -16.69 -2.45 11.40
CA PHE A 69 -17.21 -3.77 11.72
C PHE A 69 -17.48 -3.91 13.22
N LYS A 70 -18.56 -4.59 13.58
CA LYS A 70 -18.91 -4.98 14.95
C LYS A 70 -19.16 -6.48 15.00
N ALA A 71 -18.85 -7.08 16.14
CA ALA A 71 -19.17 -8.47 16.41
C ALA A 71 -20.68 -8.62 16.64
N SER A 72 -21.30 -9.54 15.91
CA SER A 72 -22.69 -9.94 16.17
C SER A 72 -22.76 -10.97 17.30
N PRO A 73 -23.84 -10.99 18.09
CA PRO A 73 -24.09 -12.06 19.04
C PRO A 73 -24.13 -13.43 18.36
N GLY A 74 -23.55 -14.45 18.99
CA GLY A 74 -23.53 -15.80 18.46
C GLY A 74 -22.44 -16.67 19.07
N LYS A 75 -22.29 -17.88 18.51
CA LYS A 75 -21.21 -18.79 18.89
C LYS A 75 -19.90 -18.33 18.28
N ALA A 76 -18.86 -18.19 19.09
CA ALA A 76 -17.53 -17.87 18.60
C ALA A 76 -16.92 -19.03 17.80
N MET A 77 -16.15 -18.68 16.77
CA MET A 77 -15.39 -19.60 15.93
C MET A 77 -13.94 -19.11 15.89
N HIS A 78 -12.98 -19.96 16.25
CA HIS A 78 -11.55 -19.61 16.32
C HIS A 78 -11.26 -18.34 17.16
N GLY A 79 -12.07 -18.10 18.20
CA GLY A 79 -11.94 -16.91 19.06
C GLY A 79 -12.64 -15.64 18.53
N PHE A 80 -13.27 -15.69 17.37
CA PHE A 80 -13.96 -14.55 16.75
C PHE A 80 -15.48 -14.75 16.68
N LEU A 81 -16.20 -13.63 16.64
CA LEU A 81 -17.62 -13.57 16.36
C LEU A 81 -17.85 -13.14 14.91
N TRP A 82 -19.05 -13.42 14.40
CA TRP A 82 -19.45 -12.97 13.07
C TRP A 82 -19.31 -11.45 12.95
N SER A 83 -18.64 -10.99 11.90
CA SER A 83 -18.31 -9.58 11.73
C SER A 83 -19.30 -8.88 10.82
N GLU A 84 -20.14 -8.01 11.39
CA GLU A 84 -21.13 -7.24 10.63
C GLU A 84 -20.67 -5.82 10.38
N PRO A 85 -20.83 -5.29 9.15
CA PRO A 85 -20.63 -3.89 8.90
C PRO A 85 -21.73 -3.08 9.59
N SER A 86 -21.32 -2.15 10.46
CA SER A 86 -22.22 -1.28 11.23
C SER A 86 -22.35 0.12 10.63
N ASN A 87 -21.29 0.59 9.96
CA ASN A 87 -21.27 1.85 9.22
C ASN A 87 -20.48 1.64 7.94
N ILE A 88 -21.00 2.09 6.80
CA ILE A 88 -20.35 2.01 5.49
C ILE A 88 -20.53 3.36 4.81
N TYR A 89 -19.43 3.95 4.38
CA TYR A 89 -19.40 5.15 3.56
C TYR A 89 -18.44 4.93 2.39
N PHE A 90 -18.78 5.42 1.21
CA PHE A 90 -17.86 5.52 0.08
C PHE A 90 -18.34 6.61 -0.86
N ALA A 91 -17.38 7.29 -1.48
CA ALA A 91 -17.61 8.25 -2.55
C ALA A 91 -17.09 7.71 -3.88
N TYR A 92 -17.84 7.92 -4.96
CA TYR A 92 -17.39 7.60 -6.31
C TYR A 92 -16.03 8.27 -6.58
N PRO A 93 -15.06 7.59 -7.24
CA PRO A 93 -15.18 6.29 -7.92
C PRO A 93 -14.98 5.06 -7.02
N TYR A 94 -14.86 5.23 -5.70
CA TYR A 94 -14.65 4.12 -4.78
C TYR A 94 -15.94 3.40 -4.42
N LYS A 95 -15.89 2.07 -4.33
CA LYS A 95 -16.98 1.25 -3.82
C LYS A 95 -16.44 0.12 -2.95
N LEU A 96 -17.18 -0.17 -1.88
CA LEU A 96 -16.90 -1.30 -1.00
C LEU A 96 -17.93 -2.40 -1.27
N PHE A 97 -17.49 -3.54 -1.79
CA PHE A 97 -18.33 -4.72 -1.91
C PHE A 97 -18.16 -5.63 -0.70
N LEU A 98 -19.27 -5.99 -0.06
CA LEU A 98 -19.28 -6.87 1.11
C LEU A 98 -20.29 -8.00 0.85
N PRO A 99 -19.88 -9.15 0.27
CA PRO A 99 -20.79 -10.25 -0.01
C PRO A 99 -21.45 -10.74 1.27
N ARG A 100 -22.76 -11.02 1.23
CA ARG A 100 -23.45 -11.68 2.34
C ARG A 100 -23.28 -13.19 2.18
N PRO A 101 -22.65 -13.89 3.14
CA PRO A 101 -22.58 -15.34 3.06
C PRO A 101 -23.99 -15.92 3.20
N SER A 102 -24.22 -17.06 2.55
CA SER A 102 -25.45 -17.84 2.71
C SER A 102 -25.59 -18.39 4.13
N ILE A 103 -24.47 -18.74 4.79
CA ILE A 103 -24.43 -19.33 6.13
C ILE A 103 -23.41 -18.57 7.00
N ARG A 104 -23.90 -17.81 7.99
CA ARG A 104 -23.05 -17.03 8.92
C ARG A 104 -22.20 -17.91 9.85
N SER A 105 -22.62 -19.15 10.10
CA SER A 105 -21.91 -20.09 10.97
C SER A 105 -20.79 -20.86 10.26
N ALA A 106 -20.54 -20.61 8.97
CA ALA A 106 -19.47 -21.29 8.23
C ALA A 106 -18.09 -20.66 8.45
N SER A 107 -18.05 -19.37 8.78
CA SER A 107 -16.82 -18.61 9.02
C SER A 107 -17.14 -17.32 9.80
N PRO A 108 -16.31 -16.92 10.77
CA PRO A 108 -16.48 -15.64 11.47
C PRO A 108 -16.04 -14.44 10.61
N THR A 109 -15.34 -14.69 9.51
CA THR A 109 -14.63 -13.68 8.73
C THR A 109 -15.53 -12.98 7.71
N ARG A 110 -15.54 -11.66 7.76
CA ARG A 110 -16.23 -10.82 6.78
C ARG A 110 -15.28 -10.39 5.67
N TRP A 111 -15.59 -10.81 4.44
CA TRP A 111 -14.85 -10.41 3.26
C TRP A 111 -15.30 -9.01 2.79
N ILE A 112 -14.34 -8.20 2.39
CA ILE A 112 -14.54 -6.90 1.77
C ILE A 112 -13.64 -6.77 0.55
N TYR A 113 -14.23 -6.25 -0.53
CA TYR A 113 -13.55 -5.96 -1.79
C TYR A 113 -13.65 -4.47 -2.07
N PRO A 114 -12.62 -3.71 -1.70
CA PRO A 114 -12.48 -2.33 -2.13
C PRO A 114 -12.23 -2.28 -3.64
N VAL A 115 -12.99 -1.46 -4.36
CA VAL A 115 -12.93 -1.36 -5.82
C VAL A 115 -12.91 0.12 -6.24
N VAL A 116 -11.96 0.45 -7.10
CA VAL A 116 -11.91 1.74 -7.80
C VAL A 116 -12.55 1.56 -9.18
N TYR A 117 -13.68 2.24 -9.42
CA TYR A 117 -14.25 2.32 -10.76
C TYR A 117 -13.33 3.10 -11.69
N GLY A 118 -13.12 2.61 -12.91
CA GLY A 118 -12.11 3.14 -13.84
C GLY A 118 -10.94 2.19 -14.09
N GLY A 119 -10.90 1.05 -13.38
CA GLY A 119 -9.96 -0.04 -13.68
C GLY A 119 -8.53 0.22 -13.23
N GLY A 120 -8.32 1.15 -12.30
CA GLY A 120 -7.03 1.46 -11.67
C GLY A 120 -6.97 2.92 -11.22
N LEU A 121 -5.83 3.30 -10.64
CA LEU A 121 -5.53 4.64 -10.16
C LEU A 121 -4.96 5.49 -11.30
N VAL A 122 -5.52 6.66 -11.53
CA VAL A 122 -5.08 7.59 -12.57
C VAL A 122 -4.42 8.83 -11.96
N SER A 123 -3.77 9.60 -12.83
CA SER A 123 -3.07 10.82 -12.50
C SER A 123 -3.95 11.81 -11.73
N GLY A 124 -3.51 12.22 -10.54
CA GLY A 124 -4.22 13.17 -9.67
C GLY A 124 -5.19 12.53 -8.68
N ASP A 125 -5.39 11.20 -8.73
CA ASP A 125 -6.23 10.51 -7.74
C ASP A 125 -5.61 10.60 -6.34
N ASN A 126 -6.43 10.95 -5.36
CA ASN A 126 -6.09 10.86 -3.94
C ASN A 126 -7.16 10.04 -3.21
N LEU A 127 -6.80 8.81 -2.83
CA LEU A 127 -7.71 7.88 -2.18
C LEU A 127 -7.46 7.81 -0.68
N ASN A 128 -8.54 7.78 0.10
CA ASN A 128 -8.48 7.54 1.54
C ASN A 128 -9.44 6.42 1.95
N ILE A 129 -8.91 5.36 2.55
CA ILE A 129 -9.72 4.25 3.07
C ILE A 129 -9.52 4.13 4.57
N ARG A 130 -10.62 4.11 5.33
CA ARG A 130 -10.61 3.80 6.76
C ARG A 130 -11.39 2.53 7.08
N ILE A 131 -10.70 1.52 7.60
CA ILE A 131 -11.34 0.28 8.07
C ILE A 131 -11.16 0.16 9.56
N THR A 132 -12.26 -0.01 10.29
CA THR A 132 -12.25 -0.20 11.75
C THR A 132 -12.81 -1.57 12.10
N CYS A 133 -12.01 -2.39 12.75
CA CYS A 133 -12.35 -3.72 13.24
C CYS A 133 -12.54 -3.65 14.76
N ASN A 134 -13.78 -3.64 15.24
CA ASN A 134 -14.05 -3.64 16.69
C ASN A 134 -13.75 -5.00 17.33
N GLU A 135 -13.81 -5.05 18.66
CA GLU A 135 -13.45 -6.23 19.44
C GLU A 135 -14.15 -7.51 18.93
N ASN A 136 -13.40 -8.62 18.94
CA ASN A 136 -13.82 -9.96 18.51
C ASN A 136 -14.24 -10.08 17.03
N THR A 137 -13.92 -9.11 16.17
CA THR A 137 -14.19 -9.20 14.72
C THR A 137 -13.06 -9.87 13.95
N SER A 138 -13.38 -10.52 12.83
CA SER A 138 -12.44 -11.02 11.82
C SER A 138 -12.83 -10.45 10.45
N VAL A 139 -11.92 -9.71 9.82
CA VAL A 139 -12.17 -9.02 8.55
C VAL A 139 -11.06 -9.34 7.56
N LEU A 140 -11.44 -9.74 6.35
CA LEU A 140 -10.54 -10.01 5.24
C LEU A 140 -10.78 -8.99 4.11
N VAL A 141 -9.79 -8.12 3.91
CA VAL A 141 -9.72 -7.20 2.79
C VAL A 141 -8.94 -7.88 1.67
N THR A 142 -9.56 -8.04 0.50
CA THR A 142 -8.87 -8.54 -0.69
C THR A 142 -9.36 -7.77 -1.91
N SER A 143 -8.64 -7.87 -3.02
CA SER A 143 -9.01 -7.20 -4.28
C SER A 143 -9.87 -8.10 -5.15
N HIS A 144 -10.68 -7.47 -5.99
CA HIS A 144 -11.43 -8.13 -7.07
C HIS A 144 -10.60 -8.27 -8.36
N ALA A 145 -9.61 -7.39 -8.54
CA ALA A 145 -8.70 -7.39 -9.69
C ALA A 145 -7.36 -6.75 -9.28
N PHE A 146 -6.34 -6.86 -10.12
CA PHE A 146 -5.07 -6.17 -9.91
C PHE A 146 -5.26 -4.67 -9.73
N ASN A 147 -4.58 -4.10 -8.72
CA ASN A 147 -4.49 -2.66 -8.55
C ASN A 147 -3.53 -2.10 -9.60
N LYS A 148 -4.06 -1.43 -10.62
CA LYS A 148 -3.25 -0.84 -11.70
C LYS A 148 -3.00 0.62 -11.38
N VAL A 149 -1.77 1.08 -11.55
CA VAL A 149 -1.42 2.50 -11.47
C VAL A 149 -1.02 2.96 -12.85
N TYR A 150 -1.80 3.87 -13.43
CA TYR A 150 -1.56 4.40 -14.77
C TYR A 150 -0.52 5.51 -14.76
N LYS A 151 -0.05 5.87 -15.96
CA LYS A 151 0.88 6.99 -16.18
C LYS A 151 0.41 8.28 -15.49
N ALA A 152 1.35 8.99 -14.91
CA ALA A 152 1.10 10.32 -14.37
C ALA A 152 1.22 11.38 -15.47
N LYS A 153 0.35 12.38 -15.44
CA LYS A 153 0.56 13.63 -16.19
C LYS A 153 1.63 14.46 -15.48
N GLU A 154 2.31 15.31 -16.23
CA GLU A 154 3.34 16.18 -15.67
C GLU A 154 2.79 17.03 -14.51
N GLY A 155 3.54 17.05 -13.39
CA GLY A 155 3.16 17.77 -12.17
C GLY A 155 2.07 17.10 -11.31
N GLN A 156 1.45 16.00 -11.78
CA GLN A 156 0.42 15.28 -11.02
C GLN A 156 0.97 14.02 -10.36
N VAL A 157 0.39 13.67 -9.22
CA VAL A 157 0.77 12.48 -8.44
C VAL A 157 -0.48 11.68 -8.08
N THR A 158 -0.32 10.36 -7.98
CA THR A 158 -1.35 9.47 -7.45
C THR A 158 -1.01 9.12 -6.00
N CYS A 159 -2.00 9.29 -5.12
CA CYS A 159 -1.87 9.07 -3.68
C CYS A 159 -2.92 8.07 -3.17
N MET A 160 -2.52 7.21 -2.25
CA MET A 160 -3.45 6.31 -1.54
C MET A 160 -3.07 6.24 -0.06
N THR A 161 -4.01 6.62 0.79
CA THR A 161 -3.88 6.56 2.25
C THR A 161 -4.85 5.55 2.82
N ASN A 162 -4.34 4.47 3.41
CA ASN A 162 -5.18 3.49 4.10
C ASN A 162 -4.91 3.53 5.59
N ARG A 163 -5.98 3.69 6.36
CA ARG A 163 -5.97 3.69 7.82
C ARG A 163 -6.77 2.49 8.33
N PHE A 164 -6.11 1.66 9.10
CA PHE A 164 -6.70 0.47 9.70
C PHE A 164 -6.68 0.63 11.22
N GLU A 165 -7.82 0.41 11.87
CA GLU A 165 -7.95 0.44 13.33
C GLU A 165 -8.41 -0.93 13.80
N VAL A 166 -7.55 -1.65 14.51
CA VAL A 166 -7.77 -3.02 14.97
C VAL A 166 -7.87 -3.02 16.48
N ARG A 167 -9.07 -3.29 17.00
CA ARG A 167 -9.31 -3.37 18.44
C ARG A 167 -8.79 -4.67 19.03
N GLN A 168 -8.82 -4.78 20.36
CA GLN A 168 -8.40 -5.98 21.06
C GLN A 168 -9.18 -7.21 20.54
N LYS A 169 -8.51 -8.36 20.44
CA LYS A 169 -9.09 -9.62 19.95
C LYS A 169 -9.72 -9.54 18.55
N ALA A 170 -9.47 -8.47 17.80
CA ALA A 170 -9.88 -8.36 16.42
C ALA A 170 -8.77 -8.88 15.50
N LEU A 171 -9.15 -9.37 14.32
CA LEU A 171 -8.26 -9.72 13.24
C LEU A 171 -8.59 -8.89 12.00
N LEU A 172 -7.55 -8.28 11.44
CA LEU A 172 -7.58 -7.70 10.11
C LEU A 172 -6.56 -8.40 9.22
N SER A 173 -7.04 -9.00 8.14
CA SER A 173 -6.20 -9.52 7.07
C SER A 173 -6.35 -8.68 5.81
N VAL A 174 -5.28 -8.08 5.31
CA VAL A 174 -5.24 -7.32 4.07
C VAL A 174 -4.39 -8.08 3.07
N LEU A 175 -5.06 -8.81 2.18
CA LEU A 175 -4.49 -9.73 1.21
C LEU A 175 -4.95 -9.36 -0.21
N PRO A 176 -4.55 -8.19 -0.74
CA PRO A 176 -4.85 -7.82 -2.11
C PRO A 176 -3.99 -8.63 -3.09
N ASP A 177 -4.34 -8.56 -4.36
CA ASP A 177 -3.48 -8.90 -5.48
C ASP A 177 -2.34 -7.88 -5.59
N PHE A 178 -1.25 -8.26 -6.25
CA PHE A 178 -0.13 -7.34 -6.41
C PHE A 178 -0.55 -6.08 -7.17
N THR A 179 0.16 -4.99 -6.87
CA THR A 179 -0.01 -3.72 -7.57
C THR A 179 0.83 -3.72 -8.84
N VAL A 180 0.24 -3.28 -9.96
CA VAL A 180 0.87 -3.20 -11.28
C VAL A 180 1.06 -1.74 -11.64
N CYS A 181 2.29 -1.24 -11.54
CA CYS A 181 2.63 0.11 -11.97
C CYS A 181 2.95 0.10 -13.47
N TYR A 182 2.26 0.92 -14.26
CA TYR A 182 2.50 1.02 -15.70
C TYR A 182 3.70 1.94 -15.98
N ALA A 183 4.21 1.89 -17.21
CA ALA A 183 5.21 2.83 -17.69
C ALA A 183 4.79 4.28 -17.38
N ASP A 184 5.76 5.08 -16.93
CA ASP A 184 5.59 6.49 -16.54
C ASP A 184 4.60 6.72 -15.37
N ALA A 185 4.24 5.68 -14.62
CA ALA A 185 3.47 5.85 -13.39
C ALA A 185 4.32 6.56 -12.34
N ASN A 186 3.71 7.53 -11.65
CA ASN A 186 4.31 8.24 -10.52
C ASN A 186 3.47 8.01 -9.27
N TYR A 187 3.75 6.90 -8.59
CA TYR A 187 3.02 6.46 -7.41
C TYR A 187 3.75 6.91 -6.15
N ARG A 188 3.63 8.21 -5.86
CA ARG A 188 4.51 8.92 -4.95
C ARG A 188 4.20 8.75 -3.46
N SER A 189 2.98 8.34 -3.11
CA SER A 189 2.60 8.23 -1.71
C SER A 189 1.49 7.22 -1.51
N GLN A 190 1.88 5.96 -1.34
CA GLN A 190 1.06 4.97 -0.66
C GLN A 190 1.40 5.00 0.84
N GLU A 191 0.54 5.59 1.66
CA GLU A 191 0.71 5.57 3.11
C GLU A 191 -0.30 4.61 3.75
N GLN A 192 0.21 3.63 4.48
CA GLN A 192 -0.57 2.58 5.10
C GLN A 192 -0.30 2.65 6.59
N THR A 193 -1.33 2.87 7.39
CA THR A 193 -1.18 2.92 8.84
C THR A 193 -2.11 1.95 9.53
N ILE A 194 -1.54 1.03 10.30
CA ILE A 194 -2.26 0.07 11.12
C ILE A 194 -2.13 0.49 12.58
N TYR A 195 -3.27 0.75 13.24
CA TYR A 195 -3.35 1.04 14.67
C TYR A 195 -3.89 -0.18 15.40
N LEU A 196 -3.03 -0.84 16.16
CA LEU A 196 -3.39 -1.93 17.07
C LEU A 196 -3.74 -1.33 18.43
N GLN A 197 -4.85 -1.73 19.02
CA GLN A 197 -5.24 -1.24 20.35
C GLN A 197 -4.26 -1.73 21.43
N ASN A 198 -3.87 -3.00 21.39
CA ASN A 198 -2.93 -3.61 22.33
C ASN A 198 -2.37 -4.93 21.75
N SER A 199 -1.61 -5.67 22.56
CA SER A 199 -1.03 -6.96 22.19
C SER A 199 -2.04 -8.06 21.84
N ASN A 200 -3.33 -7.88 22.13
CA ASN A 200 -4.38 -8.84 21.77
C ASN A 200 -4.98 -8.56 20.38
N SER A 201 -4.58 -7.48 19.72
CA SER A 201 -4.96 -7.19 18.33
C SER A 201 -4.14 -8.03 17.37
N ASN A 202 -4.74 -8.41 16.24
CA ASN A 202 -4.12 -9.32 15.28
C ASN A 202 -4.20 -8.71 13.87
N PHE A 203 -3.13 -8.83 13.10
CA PHE A 203 -3.13 -8.40 11.71
C PHE A 203 -2.27 -9.28 10.82
N ILE A 204 -2.68 -9.35 9.55
CA ILE A 204 -1.92 -9.94 8.46
C ILE A 204 -1.97 -8.94 7.30
N TYR A 205 -0.82 -8.53 6.78
CA TYR A 205 -0.75 -7.51 5.75
C TYR A 205 0.22 -7.92 4.65
N LEU A 206 -0.28 -8.00 3.41
CA LEU A 206 0.50 -8.32 2.22
C LEU A 206 0.62 -7.07 1.34
N ASP A 207 1.84 -6.62 1.11
CA ASP A 207 2.18 -5.53 0.19
C ASP A 207 3.15 -6.05 -0.85
N TRP A 208 2.76 -6.02 -2.11
CA TRP A 208 3.50 -6.66 -3.19
C TRP A 208 3.20 -6.03 -4.53
N TYR A 209 4.20 -6.05 -5.40
CA TYR A 209 4.27 -5.30 -6.65
C TYR A 209 4.77 -6.21 -7.76
N SER A 210 4.16 -6.11 -8.94
CA SER A 210 4.75 -6.67 -10.15
C SER A 210 5.62 -5.64 -10.87
N SER A 211 6.46 -6.13 -11.76
CA SER A 211 7.31 -5.31 -12.64
C SER A 211 6.51 -4.48 -13.66
N GLY A 212 5.19 -4.60 -13.73
CA GLY A 212 4.36 -3.88 -14.70
C GLY A 212 3.66 -4.83 -15.66
N ARG A 213 3.56 -4.42 -16.93
CA ARG A 213 2.87 -5.21 -17.97
C ARG A 213 3.84 -6.20 -18.63
N ILE A 214 4.16 -7.26 -17.91
CA ILE A 214 5.13 -8.31 -18.32
C ILE A 214 4.82 -8.87 -19.72
N ALA A 215 3.54 -9.07 -20.05
CA ALA A 215 3.10 -9.62 -21.34
C ALA A 215 3.48 -8.77 -22.57
N ILE A 216 3.80 -7.48 -22.38
CA ILE A 216 4.28 -6.58 -23.44
C ILE A 216 5.70 -6.08 -23.16
N HIS A 217 6.47 -6.81 -22.35
CA HIS A 217 7.85 -6.49 -21.98
C HIS A 217 8.04 -5.15 -21.27
N GLU A 218 7.01 -4.67 -20.57
CA GLU A 218 7.11 -3.52 -19.69
C GLU A 218 7.48 -3.99 -18.28
N ARG A 219 8.76 -3.84 -17.93
CA ARG A 219 9.33 -4.28 -16.66
C ARG A 219 10.03 -3.11 -15.98
N TRP A 220 9.54 -2.69 -14.82
CA TRP A 220 10.10 -1.65 -13.97
C TRP A 220 10.24 -0.27 -14.66
N HIS A 221 9.37 0.03 -15.63
CA HIS A 221 9.38 1.29 -16.40
C HIS A 221 8.54 2.43 -15.78
N PHE A 222 8.05 2.27 -14.55
CA PHE A 222 7.40 3.38 -13.85
C PHE A 222 8.46 4.38 -13.37
N THR A 223 8.09 5.65 -13.24
CA THR A 223 9.02 6.72 -12.86
C THR A 223 9.38 6.65 -11.38
N TYR A 224 8.40 6.36 -10.52
CA TYR A 224 8.60 6.43 -9.08
C TYR A 224 7.54 5.61 -8.34
N LEU A 225 7.97 4.81 -7.37
CA LEU A 225 7.13 4.10 -6.41
C LEU A 225 7.63 4.42 -4.99
N ASN A 226 6.75 4.92 -4.14
CA ASN A 226 7.02 5.07 -2.71
C ASN A 226 5.82 4.63 -1.88
N THR A 227 6.03 3.53 -1.15
CA THR A 227 5.08 2.98 -0.19
C THR A 227 5.68 3.02 1.21
N SER A 228 4.86 3.36 2.20
CA SER A 228 5.21 3.35 3.61
C SER A 228 4.14 2.62 4.40
N LEU A 229 4.55 1.60 5.16
CA LEU A 229 3.73 0.95 6.16
C LEU A 229 4.18 1.39 7.55
N LYS A 230 3.25 1.90 8.35
CA LYS A 230 3.44 2.25 9.76
C LYS A 230 2.50 1.40 10.61
N ILE A 231 3.03 0.83 11.68
CA ILE A 231 2.26 0.00 12.62
C ILE A 231 2.44 0.57 14.01
N TYR A 232 1.33 0.96 14.62
CA TYR A 232 1.28 1.49 15.97
C TYR A 232 0.62 0.48 16.91
N MET A 233 1.11 0.40 18.15
CA MET A 233 0.44 -0.29 19.25
C MET A 233 0.18 0.70 20.37
N GLY A 234 -1.10 1.01 20.60
CA GLY A 234 -1.46 2.24 21.31
C GLY A 234 -0.88 3.44 20.57
N ASP A 235 -0.06 4.24 21.26
CA ASP A 235 0.61 5.42 20.70
C ASP A 235 2.06 5.15 20.26
N GLU A 236 2.58 3.93 20.47
CA GLU A 236 3.97 3.57 20.13
C GLU A 236 4.08 3.07 18.68
N LEU A 237 4.99 3.65 17.88
CA LEU A 237 5.35 3.14 16.57
C LEU A 237 6.24 1.89 16.72
N ILE A 238 5.70 0.70 16.46
CA ILE A 238 6.40 -0.58 16.64
C ILE A 238 7.06 -1.09 15.36
N LEU A 239 6.61 -0.63 14.18
CA LEU A 239 7.22 -0.95 12.90
C LEU A 239 6.98 0.18 11.90
N ARG A 240 8.03 0.53 11.16
CA ARG A 240 7.95 1.32 9.94
C ARG A 240 8.73 0.62 8.84
N GLU A 241 8.08 0.39 7.71
CA GLU A 241 8.71 -0.11 6.49
C GLU A 241 8.47 0.92 5.39
N ALA A 242 9.47 1.17 4.55
CA ALA A 242 9.36 2.09 3.44
C ALA A 242 10.10 1.52 2.23
N THR A 243 9.38 1.33 1.14
CA THR A 243 9.94 0.87 -0.13
C THR A 243 9.92 2.01 -1.12
N ILE A 244 11.10 2.39 -1.61
CA ILE A 244 11.28 3.38 -2.66
C ILE A 244 11.96 2.70 -3.85
N LEU A 245 11.26 2.68 -4.99
CA LEU A 245 11.82 2.28 -6.27
C LEU A 245 11.79 3.49 -7.19
N GLU A 246 12.99 3.98 -7.48
CA GLU A 246 13.29 5.06 -8.41
C GLU A 246 14.65 4.78 -9.04
N ASP A 247 14.88 5.31 -10.23
CA ASP A 247 16.21 5.34 -10.81
C ASP A 247 17.09 6.24 -9.94
N VAL A 248 18.27 5.73 -9.58
CA VAL A 248 19.30 6.50 -8.86
C VAL A 248 20.51 6.67 -9.77
N GLU A 249 21.43 7.56 -9.38
CA GLU A 249 22.61 7.85 -10.20
C GLU A 249 23.38 6.57 -10.57
N ASN A 250 23.50 6.31 -11.87
CA ASN A 250 24.17 5.13 -12.46
C ASN A 250 23.52 3.76 -12.17
N LEU A 251 22.28 3.72 -11.69
CA LEU A 251 21.60 2.45 -11.41
C LEU A 251 20.08 2.56 -11.53
N SER A 252 19.54 1.99 -12.60
CA SER A 252 18.09 1.95 -12.86
C SER A 252 17.35 0.94 -11.98
N ILE A 253 16.03 1.08 -11.88
CA ILE A 253 15.17 0.07 -11.22
C ILE A 253 15.31 -1.29 -11.93
N VAL A 254 15.37 -1.28 -13.26
CA VAL A 254 15.51 -2.51 -14.07
C VAL A 254 16.77 -3.27 -13.69
N GLU A 255 17.92 -2.59 -13.58
CA GLU A 255 19.19 -3.20 -13.21
C GLU A 255 19.19 -3.70 -11.76
N ARG A 256 18.51 -3.00 -10.83
CA ARG A 256 18.37 -3.43 -9.43
C ARG A 256 17.51 -4.66 -9.26
N MET A 257 16.44 -4.75 -10.04
CA MET A 257 15.46 -5.83 -9.94
C MET A 257 15.82 -7.02 -10.83
N ASP A 258 16.71 -6.83 -11.81
CA ASP A 258 17.27 -7.88 -12.68
C ASP A 258 16.19 -8.82 -13.26
N GLU A 259 16.25 -10.12 -12.96
CA GLU A 259 15.29 -11.12 -13.42
C GLU A 259 13.97 -11.13 -12.64
N PHE A 260 13.89 -10.45 -11.49
CA PHE A 260 12.69 -10.47 -10.65
C PHE A 260 11.54 -9.68 -11.28
N ASN A 261 10.36 -10.27 -11.23
CA ASN A 261 9.11 -9.71 -11.72
C ASN A 261 8.13 -9.39 -10.62
N VAL A 262 8.32 -9.95 -9.42
CA VAL A 262 7.51 -9.66 -8.25
C VAL A 262 8.43 -9.37 -7.08
N PHE A 263 8.08 -8.35 -6.31
CA PHE A 263 8.67 -8.07 -5.01
C PHE A 263 7.57 -7.82 -4.00
N GLY A 264 7.73 -8.32 -2.78
CA GLY A 264 6.73 -8.11 -1.75
C GLY A 264 7.17 -8.41 -0.33
N LEU A 265 6.27 -8.01 0.56
CA LEU A 265 6.40 -8.03 1.99
C LEU A 265 5.11 -8.57 2.58
N LEU A 266 5.22 -9.57 3.44
CA LEU A 266 4.11 -10.11 4.22
C LEU A 266 4.41 -9.92 5.70
N PHE A 267 3.52 -9.26 6.40
CA PHE A 267 3.60 -8.98 7.83
C PHE A 267 2.55 -9.77 8.58
N LEU A 268 2.94 -10.45 9.66
CA LEU A 268 2.04 -11.18 10.53
C LEU A 268 2.29 -10.80 11.99
N TYR A 269 1.21 -10.53 12.71
CA TYR A 269 1.22 -10.33 14.15
C TYR A 269 -0.09 -10.79 14.75
N GLY A 270 0.00 -11.45 15.90
CA GLY A 270 -1.15 -11.89 16.65
C GLY A 270 -0.76 -12.93 17.68
N ASN A 271 -1.51 -12.99 18.75
CA ASN A 271 -1.30 -13.92 19.86
C ASN A 271 -2.38 -14.99 19.95
N ILE A 272 -3.24 -15.07 18.93
CA ILE A 272 -4.18 -16.18 18.77
C ILE A 272 -3.45 -17.40 18.19
N GLU A 273 -3.85 -18.59 18.64
CA GLU A 273 -3.25 -19.89 18.29
C GLU A 273 -3.00 -20.05 16.78
N VAL A 274 -4.03 -19.80 15.96
CA VAL A 274 -3.90 -19.97 14.50
C VAL A 274 -2.85 -19.04 13.86
N ILE A 275 -2.59 -17.86 14.43
CA ILE A 275 -1.58 -16.91 13.91
C ILE A 275 -0.20 -17.22 14.50
N THR A 276 -0.13 -17.63 15.76
CA THR A 276 1.14 -18.04 16.38
C THR A 276 1.69 -19.29 15.69
N ASP A 277 0.85 -20.28 15.43
CA ASP A 277 1.23 -21.52 14.73
C ASP A 277 1.67 -21.23 13.30
N LEU A 278 0.93 -20.37 12.60
CA LEU A 278 1.30 -19.92 11.25
C LEU A 278 2.65 -19.23 11.26
N ARG A 279 2.88 -18.31 12.21
CA ARG A 279 4.14 -17.58 12.34
C ARG A 279 5.30 -18.54 12.59
N GLU A 280 5.16 -19.47 13.51
CA GLU A 280 6.20 -20.45 13.85
C GLU A 280 6.51 -21.36 12.66
N ARG A 281 5.48 -21.81 11.93
CA ARG A 281 5.64 -22.58 10.70
C ARG A 281 6.39 -21.79 9.63
N ILE A 282 6.00 -20.54 9.38
CA ILE A 282 6.66 -19.67 8.40
C ILE A 282 8.14 -19.47 8.76
N LEU A 283 8.43 -19.20 10.04
CA LEU A 283 9.80 -19.03 10.52
C LEU A 283 10.59 -20.32 10.36
N ALA A 284 10.06 -21.46 10.76
CA ALA A 284 10.72 -22.75 10.59
C ALA A 284 11.01 -23.03 9.09
N ASP A 285 10.02 -22.86 8.23
CA ASP A 285 10.12 -23.15 6.80
C ASP A 285 11.11 -22.23 6.07
N LEU A 286 11.16 -20.93 6.43
CA LEU A 286 11.93 -19.91 5.70
C LEU A 286 13.25 -19.51 6.35
N THR A 287 13.56 -19.99 7.57
CA THR A 287 14.87 -19.78 8.21
C THR A 287 15.74 -21.03 8.24
N THR A 288 15.22 -22.17 7.80
CA THR A 288 16.00 -23.40 7.66
C THR A 288 17.14 -23.15 6.68
N ARG A 289 18.38 -23.31 7.16
CA ARG A 289 19.57 -23.20 6.32
C ARG A 289 19.65 -24.41 5.40
N GLU A 290 19.94 -24.14 4.14
CA GLU A 290 20.26 -25.21 3.20
C GLU A 290 21.54 -25.92 3.63
N SER A 291 21.59 -27.22 3.35
CA SER A 291 22.79 -28.04 3.56
C SER A 291 23.94 -27.54 2.70
N TYR A 292 25.17 -27.70 3.19
CA TYR A 292 26.37 -27.34 2.44
C TYR A 292 26.41 -28.08 1.09
N GLY A 293 26.67 -27.33 0.00
CA GLY A 293 26.77 -27.87 -1.35
C GLY A 293 25.45 -27.92 -2.13
N VAL A 294 24.32 -27.55 -1.53
CA VAL A 294 23.07 -27.32 -2.26
C VAL A 294 23.18 -26.00 -3.01
N ALA A 295 22.81 -25.99 -4.30
CA ALA A 295 22.72 -24.77 -5.06
C ALA A 295 21.53 -23.95 -4.54
N ALA A 296 21.83 -22.73 -4.07
CA ALA A 296 20.79 -21.83 -3.56
C ALA A 296 19.72 -21.56 -4.62
N GLU A 297 18.45 -21.58 -4.20
CA GLU A 297 17.34 -21.07 -5.00
C GLU A 297 17.62 -19.61 -5.40
N ARG A 298 17.44 -19.28 -6.68
CA ARG A 298 17.73 -17.94 -7.24
C ARG A 298 16.50 -17.25 -7.78
N GLN A 299 15.47 -18.01 -8.15
CA GLN A 299 14.32 -17.50 -8.87
C GLN A 299 13.16 -17.14 -7.94
N ASN A 300 13.03 -17.85 -6.82
CA ASN A 300 11.92 -17.67 -5.86
C ASN A 300 12.47 -17.46 -4.45
N LEU A 301 12.94 -16.25 -4.19
CA LEU A 301 13.57 -15.88 -2.93
C LEU A 301 12.51 -15.55 -1.90
N PHE A 302 12.52 -16.25 -0.77
CA PHE A 302 11.67 -15.97 0.39
C PHE A 302 12.54 -16.03 1.65
N CYS A 303 12.45 -15.01 2.49
CA CYS A 303 13.11 -14.99 3.78
C CYS A 303 12.15 -14.49 4.84
N ALA A 304 12.27 -15.00 6.06
CA ALA A 304 11.48 -14.55 7.20
C ALA A 304 12.38 -14.02 8.32
N SER A 305 11.87 -13.03 9.03
CA SER A 305 12.53 -12.43 10.19
C SER A 305 11.49 -12.09 11.26
N LEU A 306 11.89 -12.08 12.52
CA LEU A 306 11.05 -11.68 13.64
C LEU A 306 11.58 -10.38 14.24
N THR A 307 10.73 -9.37 14.36
CA THR A 307 11.08 -8.10 14.99
C THR A 307 11.08 -8.21 16.52
N LYS A 308 11.69 -7.23 17.20
CA LYS A 308 11.68 -7.15 18.68
C LYS A 308 10.28 -7.12 19.30
N HIS A 309 9.28 -6.64 18.55
CA HIS A 309 7.87 -6.58 18.97
C HIS A 309 7.07 -7.82 18.54
N GLY A 310 7.71 -8.87 18.01
CA GLY A 310 7.05 -10.13 17.64
C GLY A 310 6.29 -10.10 16.32
N ILE A 311 6.46 -9.05 15.49
CA ILE A 311 5.95 -9.02 14.12
C ILE A 311 6.86 -9.88 13.25
N CYS A 312 6.29 -10.89 12.58
CA CYS A 312 6.97 -11.68 11.57
C CYS A 312 6.91 -10.94 10.24
N VAL A 313 8.06 -10.76 9.61
CA VAL A 313 8.20 -10.10 8.31
C VAL A 313 8.81 -11.09 7.34
N VAL A 314 8.03 -11.46 6.32
CA VAL A 314 8.49 -12.23 5.18
C VAL A 314 8.77 -11.27 4.03
N ARG A 315 9.99 -11.32 3.48
CA ARG A 315 10.36 -10.58 2.26
C ARG A 315 10.57 -11.57 1.14
N PHE A 316 10.08 -11.24 -0.04
CA PHE A 316 10.20 -12.13 -1.18
C PHE A 316 10.39 -11.41 -2.50
N ALA A 317 11.07 -12.08 -3.41
CA ALA A 317 11.23 -11.68 -4.80
C ALA A 317 11.14 -12.92 -5.69
N CYS A 318 10.34 -12.84 -6.76
CA CYS A 318 10.13 -13.95 -7.68
C CYS A 318 10.33 -13.52 -9.13
N THR A 319 10.96 -14.36 -9.94
CA THR A 319 11.08 -14.16 -11.40
C THR A 319 9.76 -14.47 -12.12
N ASP A 320 8.86 -15.23 -11.50
CA ASP A 320 7.55 -15.58 -12.04
C ASP A 320 6.41 -15.21 -11.08
N CYS A 321 5.37 -14.60 -11.64
CA CYS A 321 4.19 -14.18 -10.88
C CYS A 321 3.40 -15.36 -10.33
N ARG A 322 3.27 -16.47 -11.10
CA ARG A 322 2.54 -17.66 -10.65
C ARG A 322 3.24 -18.30 -9.46
N ALA A 323 4.56 -18.40 -9.50
CA ALA A 323 5.36 -18.92 -8.40
C ALA A 323 5.19 -18.08 -7.12
N ALA A 324 5.13 -16.74 -7.24
CA ALA A 324 4.82 -15.85 -6.11
C ALA A 324 3.44 -16.17 -5.51
N TYR A 325 2.39 -16.27 -6.33
CA TYR A 325 1.04 -16.62 -5.89
C TYR A 325 1.00 -17.98 -5.19
N LEU A 326 1.53 -19.03 -5.82
CA LEU A 326 1.51 -20.39 -5.28
C LEU A 326 2.24 -20.47 -3.93
N LYS A 327 3.36 -19.76 -3.77
CA LYS A 327 4.09 -19.75 -2.50
C LYS A 327 3.31 -19.00 -1.42
N ILE A 328 2.79 -17.80 -1.70
CA ILE A 328 1.97 -17.04 -0.74
C ILE A 328 0.70 -17.82 -0.36
N GLU A 329 0.04 -18.45 -1.33
CA GLU A 329 -1.13 -19.31 -1.12
C GLU A 329 -0.79 -20.48 -0.20
N LYS A 330 0.35 -21.16 -0.43
CA LYS A 330 0.82 -22.24 0.43
C LYS A 330 1.08 -21.75 1.86
N LEU A 331 1.79 -20.63 2.01
CA LEU A 331 2.12 -20.06 3.32
C LEU A 331 0.84 -19.71 4.10
N LEU A 332 -0.15 -19.09 3.47
CA LEU A 332 -1.36 -18.61 4.13
C LEU A 332 -2.50 -19.65 4.21
N SER A 333 -2.33 -20.83 3.61
CA SER A 333 -3.32 -21.91 3.61
C SER A 333 -3.91 -22.29 4.97
N PRO A 334 -3.19 -22.24 6.11
CA PRO A 334 -3.77 -22.54 7.42
C PRO A 334 -4.94 -21.60 7.81
N LEU A 335 -5.03 -20.41 7.22
CA LEU A 335 -6.05 -19.42 7.54
C LEU A 335 -7.35 -19.62 6.75
N TYR A 336 -7.39 -20.50 5.75
CA TYR A 336 -8.55 -20.59 4.85
C TYR A 336 -9.79 -21.14 5.55
N GLY A 337 -9.62 -21.99 6.56
CA GLY A 337 -10.71 -22.41 7.44
C GLY A 337 -11.31 -21.23 8.21
N LEU A 338 -10.45 -20.33 8.74
CA LEU A 338 -10.88 -19.12 9.43
C LEU A 338 -11.59 -18.14 8.46
N TYR A 339 -11.11 -18.03 7.22
CA TYR A 339 -11.69 -17.14 6.23
C TYR A 339 -12.99 -17.70 5.63
N GLY A 340 -13.19 -19.02 5.67
CA GLY A 340 -14.28 -19.69 4.96
C GLY A 340 -14.03 -19.80 3.45
N GLY A 341 -12.77 -19.74 3.03
CA GLY A 341 -12.37 -19.79 1.62
C GLY A 341 -10.93 -19.35 1.38
N ASN A 342 -10.42 -19.62 0.18
CA ASN A 342 -9.09 -19.21 -0.26
C ASN A 342 -9.17 -17.84 -0.97
N PRO A 343 -8.55 -16.76 -0.43
CA PRO A 343 -8.57 -15.43 -1.03
C PRO A 343 -7.78 -15.32 -2.35
N PHE A 344 -6.96 -16.32 -2.67
CA PHE A 344 -6.16 -16.41 -3.90
C PHE A 344 -6.73 -17.40 -4.91
N HIS A 345 -7.89 -18.01 -4.65
CA HIS A 345 -8.47 -18.97 -5.56
C HIS A 345 -8.81 -18.33 -6.91
N ASN A 346 -8.37 -18.97 -8.01
CA ASN A 346 -8.49 -18.47 -9.38
C ASN A 346 -7.90 -17.07 -9.59
N LYS A 347 -6.92 -16.69 -8.77
CA LYS A 347 -6.12 -15.49 -8.96
C LYS A 347 -4.78 -15.90 -9.57
N TYR A 348 -4.57 -15.46 -10.83
CA TYR A 348 -3.41 -15.74 -11.70
C TYR A 348 -3.35 -17.13 -12.36
#